data_AF-A0A5B7FT36-F1
#
_entry.id   AF-A0A5B7FT36-F1
#
_cell.length_a   1.000
_cell.length_b   1.000
_cell.length_c   1.000
_cell.angle_alpha   90.00
_cell.angle_beta   90.00
_cell.angle_gamma   90.00
#
_symmetry.space_group_name_H-M   'P 1'
#
loop_
_entity.id
_entity.type
_entity.pdbx_description
1 polymer ?
#
loop_
_entity_poly.entity_id
_entity_poly.type
_entity_poly.pdbx_seq_one_letter_code
_entity_poly.pdbx_strand_id
1 'polypeptide(L)'
;MWVRAEVEEVDASTASLLYIDFGHREKVSKENIYECPVEGKKIARCARLVRLSGVEPPGGPQAEWEAVAMEAMIACLMNPKEQCFLASVLDVVGDLAEVELFKMNSTQSFILAYTKPVEKGIITLRQKKSLEAQ
;
A
#
# COMPACT_ATOMS: atom_id res chain seq x y z
N MET A 1 -13.94 -6.52 18.31
CA MET A 1 -14.62 -5.64 17.33
C MET A 1 -14.80 -6.45 16.05
N TRP A 2 -15.95 -6.38 15.39
CA TRP A 2 -16.21 -7.10 14.14
C TRP A 2 -15.82 -6.23 12.94
N VAL A 3 -15.16 -6.82 11.95
CA VAL A 3 -14.68 -6.16 10.73
C VAL A 3 -15.02 -7.00 9.50
N ARG A 4 -15.10 -6.37 8.32
CA ARG A 4 -15.39 -7.09 7.07
C ARG A 4 -14.12 -7.70 6.52
N ALA A 5 -14.23 -8.95 6.08
CA ALA A 5 -13.14 -9.69 5.47
C ALA A 5 -13.64 -10.54 4.30
N GLU A 6 -12.73 -10.84 3.39
CA GLU A 6 -12.89 -11.82 2.33
C GLU A 6 -12.10 -13.07 2.71
N VAL A 7 -12.71 -14.24 2.54
CA VAL A 7 -12.05 -15.53 2.79
C VAL A 7 -11.22 -15.87 1.56
N GLU A 8 -9.89 -15.98 1.73
CA GLU A 8 -8.97 -16.34 0.64
C GLU A 8 -8.70 -17.86 0.61
N GLU A 9 -8.55 -18.49 1.78
CA GLU A 9 -8.27 -19.93 1.91
C GLU A 9 -8.95 -20.50 3.15
N VAL A 10 -9.37 -21.77 3.08
CA VAL A 10 -10.07 -22.47 4.17
C VAL A 10 -9.36 -23.78 4.50
N ASP A 11 -8.86 -23.88 5.73
CA ASP A 11 -8.25 -25.10 6.28
C ASP A 11 -9.28 -25.91 7.09
N ALA A 12 -8.85 -26.95 7.81
CA ALA A 12 -9.73 -27.74 8.67
C ALA A 12 -10.43 -26.90 9.76
N SER A 13 -9.66 -26.17 10.58
CA SER A 13 -10.16 -25.38 11.72
C SER A 13 -10.00 -23.86 11.58
N THR A 14 -9.27 -23.41 10.57
CA THR A 14 -8.91 -21.99 10.38
C THR A 14 -9.23 -21.54 8.95
N ALA A 15 -9.17 -20.23 8.72
CA ALA A 15 -9.22 -19.64 7.39
C ALA A 15 -8.26 -18.44 7.30
N SER A 16 -7.69 -18.24 6.12
CA SER A 16 -6.90 -17.06 5.76
C SER A 16 -7.85 -15.98 5.23
N LEU A 17 -7.78 -14.79 5.83
CA LEU A 17 -8.67 -13.67 5.55
C LEU A 17 -7.91 -12.46 5.03
N LEU A 18 -8.51 -11.74 4.08
CA LEU A 18 -8.14 -10.37 3.73
C LEU A 18 -9.15 -9.40 4.34
N TYR A 19 -8.71 -8.53 5.26
CA TYR A 19 -9.56 -7.50 5.83
C TYR A 19 -9.76 -6.36 4.82
N ILE A 20 -10.89 -6.39 4.11
CA ILE A 20 -11.12 -5.62 2.88
C ILE A 20 -11.17 -4.09 3.09
N ASP A 21 -11.30 -3.65 4.33
CA ASP A 21 -11.33 -2.25 4.71
C ASP A 21 -9.97 -1.71 5.18
N PHE A 22 -9.01 -2.60 5.43
CA PHE A 22 -7.70 -2.26 6.00
C PHE A 22 -6.51 -2.77 5.17
N GLY A 23 -6.71 -3.82 4.35
CA GLY A 23 -5.71 -4.37 3.44
C GLY A 23 -4.73 -5.38 4.03
N HIS A 24 -4.79 -5.68 5.33
CA HIS A 24 -3.94 -6.70 5.96
C HIS A 24 -4.59 -8.09 5.92
N ARG A 25 -3.75 -9.12 6.06
CA ARG A 25 -4.16 -10.53 6.09
C ARG A 25 -3.90 -11.15 7.44
N GLU A 26 -4.75 -12.10 7.81
CA GLU A 26 -4.60 -12.86 9.05
C GLU A 26 -5.20 -14.26 8.89
N LYS A 27 -4.66 -15.22 9.63
CA LYS A 27 -5.21 -16.56 9.76
C LYS A 27 -5.94 -16.67 11.09
N VAL A 28 -7.25 -16.93 11.04
CA VAL A 28 -8.11 -16.96 12.24
C VAL A 28 -8.86 -18.28 12.37
N SER A 29 -9.32 -18.59 13.58
CA SER A 29 -10.25 -19.71 13.82
C SER A 29 -11.57 -19.47 13.10
N LYS A 30 -12.16 -20.53 12.53
CA LYS A 30 -13.49 -20.48 11.91
C LYS A 30 -14.61 -20.06 12.87
N GLU A 31 -14.42 -20.32 14.16
CA GLU A 31 -15.36 -19.90 15.21
C GLU A 31 -15.44 -18.36 15.33
N ASN A 32 -14.42 -17.65 14.86
CA ASN A 32 -14.38 -16.19 14.83
C ASN A 32 -14.82 -15.62 13.47
N ILE A 33 -15.51 -16.41 12.64
CA ILE A 33 -15.99 -16.00 11.33
C ILE A 33 -17.52 -16.10 11.30
N TYR A 34 -18.16 -15.01 10.90
CA TYR A 34 -19.60 -14.93 10.75
C TYR A 34 -19.92 -14.45 9.34
N GLU A 35 -21.06 -14.87 8.81
CA GLU A 35 -21.52 -14.38 7.52
C GLU A 35 -21.70 -12.86 7.58
N CYS A 36 -21.15 -12.15 6.59
CA CYS A 36 -21.34 -10.71 6.48
C CYS A 36 -22.83 -10.39 6.22
N PRO A 37 -23.47 -9.51 7.01
CA PRO A 37 -24.84 -9.07 6.76
C PRO A 37 -25.00 -8.45 5.36
N VAL A 38 -26.21 -8.53 4.80
CA VAL A 38 -26.52 -8.03 3.44
C VAL A 38 -26.16 -6.55 3.28
N GLU A 39 -26.36 -5.75 4.32
CA GLU A 39 -26.00 -4.34 4.37
C GLU A 39 -24.48 -4.15 4.27
N GLY A 40 -23.72 -4.99 4.98
CA GLY A 40 -22.26 -4.99 4.94
C GLY A 40 -21.70 -5.36 3.56
N LYS A 41 -22.38 -6.27 2.84
CA LYS A 41 -22.01 -6.65 1.46
C LYS A 41 -22.24 -5.52 0.44
N LYS A 42 -23.08 -4.52 0.73
CA LYS A 42 -23.36 -3.38 -0.16
C LYS A 42 -22.33 -2.25 -0.06
N ILE A 43 -21.55 -2.20 1.02
CA ILE A 43 -20.52 -1.18 1.21
C ILE A 43 -19.32 -1.55 0.33
N ALA A 44 -18.79 -0.63 -0.46
CA ALA A 44 -17.58 -0.87 -1.24
C ALA A 44 -16.38 -1.18 -0.32
N ARG A 45 -15.37 -1.88 -0.82
CA ARG A 45 -14.12 -2.11 -0.07
C ARG A 45 -13.42 -0.77 0.16
N CYS A 46 -12.98 -0.51 1.39
CA CYS A 46 -12.28 0.75 1.69
C CYS A 46 -10.78 0.68 1.37
N ALA A 47 -10.16 -0.49 1.47
CA ALA A 47 -8.74 -0.65 1.13
C ALA A 47 -8.55 -0.85 -0.38
N ARG A 48 -7.58 -0.13 -0.95
CA ARG A 48 -7.17 -0.28 -2.34
C ARG A 48 -5.72 -0.75 -2.41
N LEU A 49 -5.47 -1.79 -3.20
CA LEU A 49 -4.12 -2.27 -3.46
C LEU A 49 -3.42 -1.30 -4.42
N VAL A 50 -2.24 -0.83 -4.02
CA VAL A 50 -1.45 0.11 -4.82
C VAL A 50 0.00 -0.33 -4.90
N ARG A 51 0.68 0.09 -5.97
CA ARG A 51 2.14 0.10 -6.07
C ARG A 51 2.63 1.54 -6.19
N LEU A 52 3.78 1.83 -5.58
CA LEU A 52 4.41 3.14 -5.73
C LEU A 52 5.18 3.20 -7.05
N SER A 53 4.89 4.25 -7.83
CA SER A 53 5.50 4.45 -9.15
C SER A 53 7.00 4.60 -9.06
N GLY A 54 7.72 3.74 -9.80
CA GLY A 54 9.17 3.82 -9.95
C GLY A 54 9.99 3.58 -8.69
N VAL A 55 9.40 3.13 -7.59
CA VAL A 55 10.11 2.85 -6.34
C VAL A 55 10.77 1.48 -6.39
N GLU A 56 12.08 1.42 -6.22
CA GLU A 56 12.90 0.22 -6.34
C GLU A 56 13.88 0.07 -5.15
N PRO A 57 14.33 -1.15 -4.83
CA PRO A 57 15.37 -1.33 -3.83
C PRO A 57 16.73 -0.79 -4.34
N PRO A 58 17.70 -0.55 -3.44
CA PRO A 58 19.06 -0.21 -3.85
C PRO A 58 19.62 -1.32 -4.75
N GLY A 59 20.05 -0.97 -5.97
CA GLY A 59 20.50 -1.93 -6.98
C GLY A 59 19.49 -2.26 -8.08
N GLY A 60 18.29 -1.68 -8.01
CA GLY A 60 17.29 -1.72 -9.09
C GLY A 60 16.26 -2.85 -8.95
N PRO A 61 15.45 -3.13 -9.99
CA PRO A 61 14.22 -3.92 -9.86
C PRO A 61 14.44 -5.42 -9.62
N GLN A 62 15.67 -5.90 -9.78
CA GLN A 62 16.04 -7.31 -9.57
C GLN A 62 16.70 -7.52 -8.19
N ALA A 63 17.00 -6.44 -7.47
CA ALA A 63 17.57 -6.53 -6.13
C ALA A 63 16.48 -6.90 -5.10
N GLU A 64 16.90 -7.42 -3.96
CA GLU A 64 16.00 -7.73 -2.85
C GLU A 64 15.70 -6.48 -2.02
N TRP A 65 14.50 -6.44 -1.44
CA TRP A 65 14.13 -5.39 -0.50
C TRP A 65 14.74 -5.68 0.88
N GLU A 66 15.70 -4.87 1.28
CA GLU A 66 16.27 -4.94 2.63
C GLU A 66 15.27 -4.46 3.70
N ALA A 67 15.36 -5.03 4.91
CA ALA A 67 14.51 -4.64 6.04
C ALA A 67 14.57 -3.13 6.33
N VAL A 68 15.75 -2.52 6.21
CA VAL A 68 15.95 -1.08 6.41
C VAL A 68 15.11 -0.23 5.44
N ALA A 69 14.88 -0.70 4.22
CA ALA A 69 14.02 -0.02 3.25
C ALA A 69 12.56 -0.08 3.68
N MET A 70 12.09 -1.25 4.11
CA MET A 70 10.73 -1.41 4.62
C MET A 70 10.48 -0.55 5.86
N GLU A 71 11.41 -0.55 6.82
CA GLU A 71 11.33 0.28 8.04
C GLU A 71 11.26 1.77 7.71
N ALA A 72 12.09 2.24 6.76
CA ALA A 72 12.10 3.64 6.34
C ALA A 72 10.78 4.04 5.64
N MET A 73 10.20 3.14 4.85
CA MET A 73 8.90 3.35 4.20
C MET A 73 7.76 3.39 5.22
N ILE A 74 7.74 2.46 6.19
CA ILE A 74 6.77 2.46 7.30
C ILE A 74 6.89 3.77 8.09
N ALA A 75 8.10 4.22 8.43
CA ALA A 75 8.30 5.47 9.14
C ALA A 75 7.79 6.71 8.38
N CYS A 76 7.73 6.65 7.04
CA CYS A 76 7.20 7.73 6.22
C CYS A 76 5.67 7.67 6.05
N LEU A 77 5.11 6.47 5.85
CA LEU A 77 3.71 6.29 5.45
C LEU A 77 2.76 6.00 6.62
N MET A 78 3.29 5.47 7.72
CA MET A 78 2.54 5.12 8.93
C MET A 78 2.86 6.05 10.10
N ASN A 79 3.39 7.24 9.83
CA ASN A 79 3.67 8.24 10.86
C ASN A 79 2.35 8.75 11.46
N PRO A 80 2.10 8.59 12.78
CA PRO A 80 0.84 9.04 13.39
C PRO A 80 0.57 10.54 13.25
N LYS A 81 1.60 11.36 13.01
CA LYS A 81 1.47 12.81 12.80
C LYS A 81 1.19 13.19 11.34
N GLU A 82 1.39 12.27 10.39
CA GLU A 82 1.22 12.48 8.96
C GLU A 82 0.34 11.36 8.38
N GLN A 83 -0.99 11.55 8.43
CA GLN A 83 -1.96 10.50 8.03
C GLN A 83 -2.72 10.82 6.73
N CYS A 84 -2.51 12.00 6.15
CA CYS A 84 -3.17 12.41 4.91
C CYS A 84 -2.15 12.57 3.79
N PHE A 85 -2.39 11.84 2.70
CA PHE A 85 -1.58 11.90 1.49
C PHE A 85 -2.47 12.26 0.30
N LEU A 86 -1.89 12.97 -0.66
CA LEU A 86 -2.46 13.13 -1.99
C LEU A 86 -1.91 12.01 -2.88
N ALA A 87 -2.78 11.18 -3.43
CA ALA A 87 -2.41 10.13 -4.38
C ALA A 87 -2.67 10.60 -5.82
N SER A 88 -1.63 10.60 -6.65
CA SER A 88 -1.77 10.73 -8.10
C SER A 88 -1.80 9.34 -8.71
N VAL A 89 -2.91 8.97 -9.34
CA VAL A 89 -3.06 7.67 -10.01
C VAL A 89 -2.50 7.77 -11.43
N LEU A 90 -1.47 6.98 -11.73
CA LEU A 90 -0.80 6.99 -13.02
C LEU A 90 -1.33 5.93 -13.98
N ASP A 91 -1.60 4.73 -13.45
CA ASP A 91 -2.10 3.60 -14.21
C ASP A 91 -2.93 2.67 -13.32
N VAL A 92 -3.81 1.87 -13.91
CA VAL A 92 -4.65 0.89 -13.21
C VAL A 92 -4.70 -0.41 -14.02
N VAL A 93 -4.16 -1.49 -13.45
CA VAL A 93 -4.17 -2.84 -14.04
C VAL A 93 -4.95 -3.76 -13.11
N GLY A 94 -6.21 -4.05 -13.48
CA GLY A 94 -7.13 -4.78 -12.60
C GLY A 94 -7.37 -3.99 -11.31
N ASP A 95 -7.17 -4.64 -10.16
CA ASP A 95 -7.32 -4.00 -8.84
C ASP A 95 -6.06 -3.26 -8.36
N LEU A 96 -4.94 -3.39 -9.08
CA LEU A 96 -3.67 -2.74 -8.74
C LEU A 96 -3.57 -1.38 -9.40
N ALA A 97 -3.55 -0.31 -8.60
CA ALA A 97 -3.25 1.03 -9.09
C ALA A 97 -1.77 1.39 -8.88
N GLU A 98 -1.14 1.95 -9.91
CA GLU A 98 0.16 2.61 -9.78
C GLU A 98 -0.04 4.06 -9.37
N VAL A 99 0.62 4.47 -8.28
CA VAL A 99 0.43 5.79 -7.69
C VAL A 99 1.74 6.47 -7.33
N GLU A 100 1.73 7.80 -7.38
CA GLU A 100 2.66 8.63 -6.62
C GLU A 100 1.94 9.16 -5.39
N LEU A 101 2.58 9.06 -4.22
CA LEU A 101 2.04 9.60 -2.98
C LEU A 101 2.78 10.87 -2.60
N PHE A 102 2.03 11.93 -2.33
CA PHE A 102 2.52 13.22 -1.92
C PHE A 102 2.03 13.57 -0.53
N LYS A 103 2.85 14.32 0.20
CA LYS A 103 2.47 14.99 1.44
C LYS A 103 2.78 16.46 1.34
N MET A 104 2.07 17.26 2.13
CA MET A 104 2.34 18.67 2.25
C MET A 104 3.48 18.88 3.26
N ASN A 105 4.51 19.62 2.87
CA ASN A 105 5.61 19.96 3.78
C ASN A 105 5.28 21.24 4.58
N SER A 106 6.21 21.68 5.44
CA SER A 106 6.06 22.90 6.24
C SER A 106 5.96 24.19 5.41
N THR A 107 6.40 24.17 4.15
CA THR A 107 6.30 25.31 3.23
C THR A 107 5.05 25.25 2.35
N GLN A 108 4.07 24.40 2.69
CA GLN A 108 2.82 24.19 1.94
C GLN A 108 3.01 23.72 0.49
N SER A 109 4.15 23.08 0.18
CA SER A 109 4.37 22.44 -1.11
C SER A 109 4.18 20.92 -1.01
N PHE A 110 3.67 20.33 -2.09
CA PHE A 110 3.56 18.89 -2.20
C PHE A 110 4.93 18.30 -2.56
N ILE A 111 5.39 17.37 -1.72
CA ILE A 111 6.60 16.58 -1.94
C ILE A 111 6.25 15.10 -1.88
N LEU A 112 7.07 14.23 -2.47
CA LEU A 112 6.87 12.79 -2.35
C LEU A 112 6.85 12.37 -0.87
N ALA A 113 5.93 11.48 -0.50
CA ALA A 113 5.77 11.02 0.87
C ALA A 113 7.03 10.30 1.39
N TYR A 114 7.80 9.72 0.47
CA TYR A 114 9.00 8.92 0.69
C TYR A 114 10.28 9.61 0.22
N THR A 115 10.35 10.96 0.22
CA THR A 115 11.58 11.69 -0.14
C THR A 115 12.78 11.31 0.76
N LYS A 116 12.55 11.13 2.07
CA LYS A 116 13.63 10.82 3.03
C LYS A 116 14.42 9.55 2.71
N PRO A 117 13.79 8.37 2.48
CA PRO A 117 14.54 7.18 2.09
C PRO A 117 15.23 7.30 0.72
N VAL A 118 14.68 8.10 -0.21
CA VAL A 118 15.32 8.37 -1.51
C VAL A 118 16.61 9.17 -1.31
N GLU A 119 16.58 10.27 -0.55
CA GLU A 119 17.76 11.10 -0.27
C GLU A 119 18.87 10.34 0.46
N LYS A 120 18.50 9.34 1.27
CA LYS A 120 19.44 8.46 1.97
C LYS A 120 19.96 7.31 1.13
N GLY A 121 19.48 7.14 -0.11
CA GLY A 121 19.83 6.00 -0.96
C GLY A 121 19.32 4.66 -0.46
N ILE A 122 18.35 4.66 0.47
CA ILE A 122 17.72 3.46 1.03
C ILE A 122 16.73 2.85 0.03
N ILE A 123 16.15 3.68 -0.83
CA ILE A 123 15.38 3.28 -2.00
C ILE A 123 15.79 4.14 -3.19
N THR A 124 15.47 3.71 -4.40
CA THR A 124 15.72 4.48 -5.62
C THR A 124 14.42 4.80 -6.34
N LEU A 125 14.45 5.87 -7.13
CA LEU A 125 13.37 6.23 -8.05
C LEU A 125 13.86 6.02 -9.48
N ARG A 126 13.21 5.11 -10.20
CA ARG A 126 13.43 4.93 -11.63
C ARG A 126 13.09 6.25 -12.33
N GLN A 127 14.05 6.83 -13.04
CA GLN A 127 13.78 7.98 -13.88
C GLN A 127 12.79 7.57 -14.97
N LYS A 128 11.67 8.30 -15.10
CA LYS A 128 10.81 8.18 -16.27
C LYS A 128 11.66 8.58 -17.47
N LYS A 129 11.85 7.68 -18.44
CA LYS A 129 12.42 8.08 -19.73
C LYS A 129 11.56 9.24 -20.23
N SER A 130 12.17 10.41 -20.49
CA SER A 130 11.44 11.47 -21.17
C SER A 130 10.95 10.87 -22.48
N LEU A 131 9.66 11.00 -22.75
CA LEU A 131 9.14 10.89 -24.12
C LEU A 131 9.64 12.15 -24.84
N GLU A 132 10.94 12.21 -25.13
CA GLU A 132 11.42 13.06 -26.20
C GLU A 132 10.93 12.44 -27.51
N ALA A 133 10.14 13.23 -28.21
CA ALA A 133 9.48 12.91 -29.47
C ALA A 133 10.43 12.20 -30.44
N GLN A 134 9.97 11.06 -30.97
CA GLN A 134 10.40 10.53 -32.26
C GLN A 134 9.26 10.68 -33.25
#